data_AF-A0A9K3PGM4-F1
#
_entry.id   AF-A0A9K3PGM4-F1
#
_cell.length_a   1.000
_cell.length_b   1.000
_cell.length_c   1.000
_cell.angle_alpha   90.00
_cell.angle_beta   90.00
_cell.angle_gamma   90.00
#
_symmetry.space_group_name_H-M   'P 1'
#
loop_
_entity.id
_entity.type
_entity.pdbx_description
1 polymer ?
#
loop_
_entity_poly.entity_id
_entity_poly.type
_entity_poly.pdbx_seq_one_letter_code
_entity_poly.pdbx_strand_id
1 'polypeptide(L)'
;MFPNPSPATTDAAAVETTATTNSNNQAEQPPAPSSTTSSLVSVEDIAALLHSTPTFCLVDPNGVPFMVVGEDAKVTGYFFTSFGEAQRILQLAKTSAEKAIRQAKREGLEDDSNNMVADNPWRNARISTVPLDTAVTLVYKSSRTKGVYFKVAPAVQDVQDALLVSGQGGDDDDNDLAEGKVPLFYYEDFQDSNGKSPLFFRKRELEQAWDKANPPKQRQLQQERPPLMVTELFSVLGELGRPTTGNIKEDEELRNLILQPPKESQAKAKECLKKGGDAPAFVIGQRIIVL
;
A
#
# COMPACT_ATOMS: atom_id res chain seq x y z
N MET A 1 46.02 -30.53 -30.67
CA MET A 1 47.37 -31.04 -30.36
C MET A 1 48.36 -30.05 -30.96
N PHE A 2 49.45 -29.69 -30.25
CA PHE A 2 50.36 -28.52 -30.39
C PHE A 2 50.06 -27.39 -29.37
N PRO A 3 51.10 -26.74 -28.81
CA PRO A 3 51.46 -26.96 -27.41
C PRO A 3 51.51 -25.70 -26.53
N ASN A 4 51.65 -25.95 -25.22
CA ASN A 4 52.12 -25.01 -24.19
C ASN A 4 53.50 -24.41 -24.56
N PRO A 5 53.75 -23.17 -24.11
CA PRO A 5 54.89 -22.98 -23.20
C PRO A 5 54.58 -22.06 -22.00
N SER A 6 55.07 -22.47 -20.82
CA SER A 6 55.32 -21.63 -19.64
C SER A 6 56.78 -21.12 -19.68
N PRO A 7 57.31 -20.45 -18.63
CA PRO A 7 56.97 -19.12 -18.11
C PRO A 7 58.22 -18.21 -18.05
N ALA A 8 58.04 -16.91 -17.78
CA ALA A 8 59.13 -16.02 -17.38
C ALA A 8 58.73 -15.14 -16.17
N THR A 9 59.43 -15.36 -15.06
CA THR A 9 59.84 -14.38 -14.01
C THR A 9 60.35 -13.08 -14.65
N THR A 10 60.27 -11.85 -14.11
CA THR A 10 60.58 -11.21 -12.81
C THR A 10 60.21 -9.73 -13.06
N ASP A 11 59.72 -8.88 -12.16
CA ASP A 11 60.47 -8.20 -11.09
C ASP A 11 59.54 -7.25 -10.32
N ALA A 12 59.89 -7.02 -9.06
CA ALA A 12 59.30 -6.04 -8.18
C ALA A 12 59.82 -4.62 -8.47
N ALA A 13 58.94 -3.63 -8.45
CA ALA A 13 59.31 -2.24 -8.19
C ALA A 13 58.21 -1.55 -7.37
N ALA A 14 58.61 -1.13 -6.18
CA ALA A 14 57.81 -0.33 -5.26
C ALA A 14 57.53 1.06 -5.85
N VAL A 15 56.30 1.56 -5.67
CA VAL A 15 55.94 2.95 -5.95
C VAL A 15 55.58 3.60 -4.62
N GLU A 16 56.48 4.47 -4.17
CA GLU A 16 56.24 5.44 -3.09
C GLU A 16 55.08 6.35 -3.46
N THR A 17 54.07 6.42 -2.57
CA THR A 17 53.00 7.42 -2.66
C THR A 17 53.33 8.55 -1.69
N THR A 18 53.78 9.68 -2.22
CA THR A 18 53.96 10.91 -1.45
C THR A 18 52.61 11.60 -1.26
N ALA A 19 52.21 11.75 0.00
CA ALA A 19 51.04 12.52 0.40
C ALA A 19 51.38 14.01 0.40
N THR A 20 50.74 14.78 -0.49
CA THR A 20 50.80 16.25 -0.49
C THR A 20 49.50 16.78 0.12
N THR A 21 49.56 17.16 1.40
CA THR A 21 48.48 17.81 2.15
C THR A 21 48.39 19.28 1.72
N ASN A 22 47.37 19.63 0.93
CA ASN A 22 47.01 21.02 0.65
C ASN A 22 45.95 21.49 1.65
N SER A 23 46.39 22.22 2.68
CA SER A 23 45.53 22.95 3.60
C SER A 23 45.09 24.27 2.97
N ASN A 24 43.88 24.31 2.39
CA ASN A 24 43.25 25.55 1.95
C ASN A 24 42.09 25.88 2.91
N ASN A 25 42.39 26.71 3.92
CA ASN A 25 41.40 27.28 4.83
C ASN A 25 40.65 28.42 4.13
N GLN A 26 39.52 28.10 3.49
CA GLN A 26 38.46 29.08 3.25
C GLN A 26 37.36 28.83 4.27
N ALA A 27 37.04 29.88 5.03
CA ALA A 27 35.95 29.89 6.00
C ALA A 27 34.62 29.64 5.26
N GLU A 28 34.06 28.45 5.43
CA GLU A 28 32.69 28.14 5.03
C GLU A 28 31.74 29.02 5.85
N GLN A 29 31.10 29.98 5.16
CA GLN A 29 29.88 30.59 5.67
C GLN A 29 28.86 29.47 5.93
N PRO A 30 28.20 29.43 7.11
CA PRO A 30 27.13 28.48 7.34
C PRO A 30 26.05 28.69 6.26
N PRO A 31 25.54 27.62 5.65
CA PRO A 31 24.47 27.74 4.66
C PRO A 31 23.29 28.44 5.32
N ALA A 32 22.76 29.46 4.62
CA ALA A 32 21.55 30.16 5.03
C ALA A 32 20.44 29.12 5.33
N PRO A 33 19.60 29.32 6.36
CA PRO A 33 18.52 28.40 6.67
C PRO A 33 17.66 28.28 5.42
N SER A 34 17.66 27.09 4.82
CA SER A 34 16.73 26.73 3.76
C SER A 34 15.34 27.04 4.31
N SER A 35 14.66 28.00 3.68
CA SER A 35 13.27 28.30 3.94
C SER A 35 12.50 26.99 3.88
N THR A 36 12.14 26.46 5.05
CA THR A 36 11.43 25.21 5.19
C THR A 36 10.05 25.50 4.64
N THR A 37 9.80 25.15 3.38
CA THR A 37 8.46 25.25 2.81
C THR A 37 7.59 24.32 3.62
N SER A 38 6.81 24.89 4.54
CA SER A 38 5.86 24.14 5.38
C SER A 38 4.93 23.38 4.45
N SER A 39 4.90 22.06 4.59
CA SER A 39 3.90 21.24 3.91
C SER A 39 2.50 21.71 4.33
N LEU A 40 1.51 21.46 3.46
CA LEU A 40 0.13 21.87 3.68
C LEU A 40 -0.42 21.28 4.98
N VAL A 41 -0.13 20.00 5.21
CA VAL A 41 -0.44 19.23 6.42
C VAL A 41 0.85 18.63 6.97
N SER A 42 0.97 18.54 8.30
CA SER A 42 2.13 17.90 8.93
C SER A 42 2.15 16.39 8.67
N VAL A 43 3.32 15.76 8.74
CA VAL A 43 3.43 14.30 8.56
C VAL A 43 2.66 13.57 9.67
N GLU A 44 2.66 14.12 10.88
CA GLU A 44 1.94 13.63 12.05
C GLU A 44 0.41 13.66 11.84
N ASP A 45 -0.11 14.73 11.25
CA ASP A 45 -1.54 14.87 10.95
C ASP A 45 -1.97 13.91 9.82
N ILE A 46 -1.13 13.73 8.79
CA ILE A 46 -1.39 12.73 7.73
C ILE A 46 -1.39 11.32 8.34
N ALA A 47 -0.46 11.02 9.24
CA ALA A 47 -0.43 9.75 9.94
C ALA A 47 -1.69 9.55 10.79
N ALA A 48 -2.13 10.57 11.54
CA ALA A 48 -3.35 10.52 12.35
C ALA A 48 -4.61 10.30 11.51
N LEU A 49 -4.71 10.95 10.34
CA LEU A 49 -5.79 10.76 9.37
C LEU A 49 -5.87 9.30 8.91
N LEU A 50 -4.73 8.71 8.55
CA LEU A 50 -4.63 7.34 8.03
C LEU A 50 -4.80 6.28 9.13
N HIS A 51 -4.32 6.53 10.35
CA HIS A 51 -4.26 5.55 11.43
C HIS A 51 -5.62 4.93 11.79
N SER A 52 -6.69 5.73 11.64
CA SER A 52 -8.07 5.29 11.90
C SER A 52 -8.59 4.23 10.92
N THR A 53 -7.97 4.10 9.74
CA THR A 53 -8.38 3.18 8.69
C THR A 53 -7.62 1.86 8.85
N PRO A 54 -8.30 0.74 9.15
CA PRO A 54 -7.64 -0.55 9.19
C PRO A 54 -7.39 -1.07 7.78
N THR A 55 -6.23 -1.68 7.58
CA THR A 55 -5.94 -2.58 6.48
C THR A 55 -5.72 -4.00 6.99
N PHE A 56 -5.68 -4.96 6.08
CA PHE A 56 -5.55 -6.39 6.40
C PHE A 56 -4.37 -7.00 5.65
N CYS A 57 -3.65 -7.90 6.29
CA CYS A 57 -2.55 -8.63 5.67
C CYS A 57 -2.63 -10.11 6.00
N LEU A 58 -1.99 -10.93 5.16
CA LEU A 58 -1.90 -12.38 5.38
C LEU A 58 -0.58 -12.68 6.08
N VAL A 59 -0.67 -13.31 7.24
CA VAL A 59 0.47 -13.63 8.10
C VAL A 59 0.37 -15.05 8.62
N ASP A 60 1.49 -15.63 9.04
CA ASP A 60 1.50 -16.89 9.78
C ASP A 60 0.97 -16.71 11.22
N PRO A 61 0.90 -17.77 12.04
CA PRO A 61 0.50 -17.64 13.45
C PRO A 61 1.36 -16.62 14.22
N ASN A 62 2.64 -16.48 13.89
CA ASN A 62 3.59 -15.60 14.55
C ASN A 62 3.62 -14.16 13.99
N GLY A 63 2.75 -13.82 13.03
CA GLY A 63 2.70 -12.49 12.44
C GLY A 63 3.70 -12.25 11.30
N VAL A 64 4.41 -13.27 10.84
CA VAL A 64 5.33 -13.17 9.69
C VAL A 64 4.52 -13.06 8.40
N PRO A 65 4.72 -12.01 7.58
CA PRO A 65 3.91 -11.80 6.39
C PRO A 65 4.24 -12.76 5.25
N PHE A 66 3.18 -13.19 4.55
CA PHE A 66 3.31 -13.84 3.25
C PHE A 66 3.55 -12.79 2.15
N MET A 67 4.56 -13.02 1.32
CA MET A 67 4.93 -12.17 0.19
C MET A 67 4.97 -12.98 -1.09
N VAL A 68 4.32 -12.48 -2.14
CA VAL A 68 4.16 -13.18 -3.42
C VAL A 68 5.25 -12.71 -4.39
N VAL A 69 5.84 -13.63 -5.14
CA VAL A 69 6.72 -13.28 -6.27
C VAL A 69 5.86 -12.96 -7.49
N GLY A 70 5.84 -11.69 -7.89
CA GLY A 70 5.16 -11.25 -9.11
C GLY A 70 5.90 -11.67 -10.39
N GLU A 71 5.23 -11.54 -11.54
CA GLU A 71 5.81 -11.82 -12.87
C GLU A 71 7.04 -10.96 -13.17
N ASP A 72 7.13 -9.78 -12.55
CA ASP A 72 8.27 -8.87 -12.63
C ASP A 72 9.42 -9.23 -11.67
N ALA A 73 9.40 -10.45 -11.13
CA ALA A 73 10.31 -10.98 -10.11
C ALA A 73 10.35 -10.14 -8.82
N LYS A 74 9.34 -9.30 -8.56
CA LYS A 74 9.26 -8.53 -7.32
C LYS A 74 8.57 -9.34 -6.22
N VAL A 75 9.21 -9.39 -5.05
CA VAL A 75 8.60 -9.96 -3.84
C VAL A 75 7.70 -8.90 -3.21
N THR A 76 6.38 -9.09 -3.30
CA THR A 76 5.37 -8.09 -2.91
C THR A 76 4.53 -8.56 -1.73
N GLY A 77 4.44 -7.74 -0.69
CA GLY A 77 3.48 -7.88 0.40
C GLY A 77 2.25 -7.00 0.18
N TYR A 78 1.08 -7.48 0.56
CA TYR A 78 -0.18 -6.80 0.31
C TYR A 78 -0.90 -6.40 1.60
N PHE A 79 -1.41 -5.17 1.61
CA PHE A 79 -2.29 -4.62 2.62
C PHE A 79 -3.66 -4.34 1.99
N PHE A 80 -4.65 -5.18 2.27
CA PHE A 80 -5.99 -5.07 1.71
C PHE A 80 -6.80 -4.00 2.46
N THR A 81 -7.52 -3.13 1.76
CA THR A 81 -8.42 -2.14 2.38
C THR A 81 -9.70 -2.77 2.95
N SER A 82 -9.96 -4.05 2.63
CA SER A 82 -11.11 -4.79 3.12
C SER A 82 -10.80 -6.20 3.58
N PHE A 83 -11.50 -6.63 4.62
CA PHE A 83 -11.39 -7.99 5.16
C PHE A 83 -11.89 -9.03 4.16
N GLY A 84 -13.01 -8.75 3.48
CA GLY A 84 -13.59 -9.66 2.48
C GLY A 84 -12.62 -9.97 1.34
N GLU A 85 -11.87 -8.98 0.86
CA GLU A 85 -10.84 -9.18 -0.15
C GLU A 85 -9.67 -10.03 0.38
N ALA A 86 -9.15 -9.70 1.56
CA ALA A 86 -8.10 -10.50 2.21
C ALA A 86 -8.52 -11.96 2.41
N GLN A 87 -9.78 -12.19 2.81
CA GLN A 87 -10.34 -13.52 3.00
C GLN A 87 -10.47 -14.28 1.69
N ARG A 88 -10.96 -13.63 0.63
CA ARG A 88 -11.06 -14.22 -0.71
C ARG A 88 -9.69 -14.66 -1.22
N ILE A 89 -8.67 -13.79 -1.10
CA ILE A 89 -7.30 -14.11 -1.52
C ILE A 89 -6.71 -15.26 -0.69
N LEU A 90 -6.89 -15.25 0.63
CA LEU A 90 -6.42 -16.34 1.49
C LEU A 90 -7.06 -17.69 1.13
N GLN A 91 -8.36 -17.71 0.86
CA GLN A 91 -9.07 -18.93 0.44
C GLN A 91 -8.59 -19.42 -0.92
N LEU A 92 -8.41 -18.51 -1.87
CA LEU A 92 -7.87 -18.83 -3.19
C LEU A 92 -6.47 -19.43 -3.07
N ALA A 93 -5.58 -18.77 -2.30
CA ALA A 93 -4.20 -19.23 -2.10
C ALA A 93 -4.15 -20.62 -1.46
N LYS A 94 -4.96 -20.87 -0.42
CA LYS A 94 -5.10 -22.19 0.20
C LYS A 94 -5.52 -23.26 -0.81
N THR A 95 -6.59 -22.98 -1.56
CA THR A 95 -7.18 -23.93 -2.51
C THR A 95 -6.23 -24.22 -3.68
N SER A 96 -5.57 -23.19 -4.22
CA SER A 96 -4.60 -23.33 -5.31
C SER A 96 -3.38 -24.14 -4.89
N ALA A 97 -2.83 -23.88 -3.70
CA ALA A 97 -1.71 -24.65 -3.17
C ALA A 97 -2.09 -26.12 -2.92
N GLU A 98 -3.28 -26.40 -2.36
CA GLU A 98 -3.77 -27.78 -2.22
C GLU A 98 -3.93 -28.50 -3.56
N LYS A 99 -4.46 -27.79 -4.57
CA LYS A 99 -4.62 -28.35 -5.91
C LYS A 99 -3.26 -28.67 -6.54
N ALA A 100 -2.30 -27.76 -6.44
CA ALA A 100 -0.94 -27.95 -6.96
C ALA A 100 -0.24 -29.13 -6.27
N ILE A 101 -0.33 -29.20 -4.93
CA ILE A 101 0.20 -30.33 -4.15
C ILE A 101 -0.43 -31.64 -4.62
N ARG A 102 -1.77 -31.73 -4.70
CA ARG A 102 -2.45 -32.96 -5.14
C ARG A 102 -2.08 -33.37 -6.57
N GLN A 103 -1.85 -32.40 -7.46
CA GLN A 103 -1.42 -32.64 -8.82
C GLN A 103 0.00 -33.20 -8.86
N ALA A 104 0.95 -32.58 -8.15
CA ALA A 104 2.33 -33.06 -8.06
C ALA A 104 2.42 -34.49 -7.51
N LYS A 105 1.62 -34.81 -6.48
CA LYS A 105 1.50 -36.18 -5.95
C LYS A 105 1.00 -37.19 -6.99
N ARG A 106 0.02 -36.80 -7.82
CA ARG A 106 -0.54 -37.65 -8.86
C ARG A 106 0.45 -37.90 -10.01
N GLU A 107 1.27 -36.91 -10.32
CA GLU A 107 2.28 -36.98 -11.38
C GLU A 107 3.52 -37.79 -10.98
N GLY A 108 3.56 -38.35 -9.76
CA GLY A 108 4.70 -39.15 -9.30
C GLY A 108 5.95 -38.33 -9.06
N LEU A 109 5.83 -36.99 -8.96
CA LEU A 109 6.94 -36.10 -8.61
C LEU A 109 7.34 -36.21 -7.13
N GLU A 110 6.98 -37.32 -6.46
CA GLU A 110 7.36 -37.64 -5.08
C GLU A 110 8.76 -38.30 -4.99
N ASP A 111 9.51 -38.42 -6.09
CA ASP A 111 10.68 -39.30 -6.15
C ASP A 111 11.95 -38.76 -5.46
N ASP A 112 12.40 -39.61 -4.54
CA ASP A 112 13.75 -39.93 -4.12
C ASP A 112 14.65 -38.84 -3.49
N SER A 113 14.91 -39.08 -2.20
CA SER A 113 15.86 -38.42 -1.28
C SER A 113 15.40 -37.06 -0.71
N ASN A 114 14.85 -37.13 0.51
CA ASN A 114 14.64 -36.01 1.44
C ASN A 114 13.54 -34.98 1.10
N ASN A 115 12.75 -35.19 0.03
CA ASN A 115 11.72 -34.26 -0.41
C ASN A 115 10.40 -34.45 0.35
N MET A 116 10.20 -33.69 1.43
CA MET A 116 8.85 -33.41 1.92
C MET A 116 8.05 -32.82 0.75
N VAL A 117 6.94 -33.44 0.36
CA VAL A 117 5.91 -32.67 -0.36
C VAL A 117 5.58 -31.49 0.54
N ALA A 118 6.03 -30.30 0.15
CA ALA A 118 5.98 -29.12 1.00
C ALA A 118 4.54 -28.97 1.50
N ASP A 119 4.38 -28.99 2.83
CA ASP A 119 3.10 -28.70 3.45
C ASP A 119 2.57 -27.37 2.89
N ASN A 120 1.26 -27.29 2.65
CA ASN A 120 0.66 -26.07 2.14
C ASN A 120 1.06 -24.89 3.04
N PRO A 121 1.87 -23.93 2.55
CA PRO A 121 2.41 -22.86 3.39
C PRO A 121 1.29 -21.98 3.96
N TRP A 122 0.13 -21.96 3.29
CA TRP A 122 -1.04 -21.21 3.71
C TRP A 122 -1.87 -21.90 4.79
N ARG A 123 -1.61 -23.18 5.14
CA ARG A 123 -2.47 -23.99 6.03
C ARG A 123 -2.80 -23.27 7.33
N ASN A 124 -1.77 -22.69 7.95
CA ASN A 124 -1.87 -21.97 9.22
C ASN A 124 -1.90 -20.45 9.06
N ALA A 125 -2.03 -19.94 7.83
CA ALA A 125 -2.12 -18.52 7.58
C ALA A 125 -3.42 -17.95 8.16
N ARG A 126 -3.30 -16.76 8.75
CA ARG A 126 -4.38 -15.96 9.32
C ARG A 126 -4.39 -14.57 8.69
N ILE A 127 -5.54 -13.92 8.82
CA ILE A 127 -5.67 -12.50 8.49
C ILE A 127 -5.34 -11.71 9.76
N SER A 128 -4.49 -10.72 9.61
CA SER A 128 -4.16 -9.75 10.65
C SER A 128 -4.54 -8.36 10.18
N THR A 129 -4.60 -7.40 11.10
CA THR A 129 -4.92 -6.00 10.78
C THR A 129 -3.77 -5.09 11.14
N VAL A 130 -3.49 -4.14 10.26
CA VAL A 130 -2.52 -3.06 10.51
C VAL A 130 -3.15 -1.72 10.12
N PRO A 131 -2.87 -0.63 10.88
CA PRO A 131 -3.27 0.71 10.50
C PRO A 131 -2.77 1.13 9.11
N LEU A 132 -3.54 1.94 8.38
CA LEU A 132 -3.22 2.35 7.01
C LEU A 132 -1.97 3.24 6.94
N ASP A 133 -1.69 4.07 7.95
CA ASP A 133 -0.45 4.85 8.06
C ASP A 133 0.79 3.94 8.04
N THR A 134 0.72 2.80 8.75
CA THR A 134 1.78 1.78 8.75
C THR A 134 1.94 1.15 7.37
N ALA A 135 0.84 0.77 6.73
CA ALA A 135 0.86 0.20 5.38
C ALA A 135 1.45 1.19 4.36
N VAL A 136 0.97 2.43 4.33
CA VAL A 136 1.46 3.51 3.45
C VAL A 136 2.95 3.78 3.70
N THR A 137 3.39 3.83 4.95
CA THR A 137 4.81 3.99 5.30
C THR A 137 5.65 2.88 4.70
N LEU A 138 5.19 1.62 4.76
CA LEU A 138 5.89 0.48 4.18
C LEU A 138 5.92 0.55 2.65
N VAL A 139 4.81 0.91 2.00
CA VAL A 139 4.77 1.15 0.55
C VAL A 139 5.81 2.21 0.16
N TYR A 140 5.80 3.36 0.82
CA TYR A 140 6.72 4.46 0.54
C TYR A 140 8.18 4.05 0.73
N LYS A 141 8.52 3.40 1.85
CA LYS A 141 9.88 2.92 2.11
C LYS A 141 10.33 1.87 1.10
N SER A 142 9.43 1.00 0.66
CA SER A 142 9.77 -0.09 -0.27
C SER A 142 10.19 0.40 -1.64
N SER A 143 9.66 1.54 -2.11
CA SER A 143 10.09 2.18 -3.36
C SER A 143 11.59 2.54 -3.37
N ARG A 144 12.20 2.67 -2.19
CA ARG A 144 13.62 3.04 -2.00
C ARG A 144 14.53 1.85 -1.71
N THR A 145 13.97 0.68 -1.41
CA THR A 145 14.73 -0.54 -1.06
C THR A 145 14.62 -1.58 -2.16
N LYS A 146 15.75 -2.12 -2.63
CA LYS A 146 15.74 -3.15 -3.67
C LYS A 146 15.24 -4.49 -3.11
N GLY A 147 14.35 -5.15 -3.83
CA GLY A 147 14.03 -6.58 -3.66
C GLY A 147 12.82 -6.91 -2.78
N VAL A 148 12.19 -5.93 -2.12
CA VAL A 148 10.95 -6.14 -1.35
C VAL A 148 10.02 -4.95 -1.58
N TYR A 149 8.79 -5.24 -1.96
CA TYR A 149 7.77 -4.25 -2.30
C TYR A 149 6.54 -4.43 -1.41
N PHE A 150 5.84 -3.34 -1.14
CA PHE A 150 4.53 -3.39 -0.51
C PHE A 150 3.51 -2.68 -1.38
N LYS A 151 2.26 -3.14 -1.33
CA LYS A 151 1.11 -2.50 -1.99
C LYS A 151 -0.08 -2.41 -1.04
N VAL A 152 -0.84 -1.32 -1.15
CA VAL A 152 -2.20 -1.25 -0.62
C VAL A 152 -3.14 -1.72 -1.74
N ALA A 153 -3.93 -2.75 -1.48
CA ALA A 153 -4.82 -3.35 -2.46
C ALA A 153 -6.29 -3.03 -2.13
N PRO A 154 -7.05 -2.39 -3.03
CA PRO A 154 -8.47 -2.18 -2.83
C PRO A 154 -9.26 -3.48 -2.96
N ALA A 155 -10.54 -3.47 -2.57
CA ALA A 155 -11.43 -4.58 -2.95
C ALA A 155 -11.75 -4.51 -4.45
N VAL A 156 -11.88 -5.66 -5.10
CA VAL A 156 -12.19 -5.72 -6.54
C VAL A 156 -13.47 -4.95 -6.89
N GLN A 157 -14.50 -5.03 -6.04
CA GLN A 157 -15.76 -4.31 -6.25
C GLN A 157 -15.57 -2.78 -6.25
N ASP A 158 -14.66 -2.25 -5.41
CA ASP A 158 -14.46 -0.79 -5.33
C ASP A 158 -13.76 -0.29 -6.59
N VAL A 159 -12.84 -1.08 -7.15
CA VAL A 159 -12.22 -0.78 -8.44
C VAL A 159 -13.26 -0.80 -9.55
N GLN A 160 -14.14 -1.80 -9.59
CA GLN A 160 -15.22 -1.86 -10.58
C GLN A 160 -16.18 -0.68 -10.47
N ASP A 161 -16.59 -0.32 -9.25
CA ASP A 161 -17.45 0.83 -9.00
C ASP A 161 -16.78 2.14 -9.44
N ALA A 162 -15.48 2.28 -9.20
CA ALA A 162 -14.70 3.43 -9.60
C ALA A 162 -14.58 3.55 -11.13
N LEU A 163 -14.27 2.45 -11.83
CA LEU A 163 -14.23 2.40 -13.29
C LEU A 163 -15.58 2.73 -13.93
N LEU A 164 -16.69 2.31 -13.32
CA LEU A 164 -18.03 2.67 -13.80
C LEU A 164 -18.34 4.16 -13.66
N VAL A 165 -17.75 4.84 -12.68
CA VAL A 165 -17.91 6.29 -12.50
C VAL A 165 -17.01 7.06 -13.46
N SER A 166 -15.73 6.68 -13.55
CA SER A 166 -14.77 7.33 -14.44
C SER A 166 -15.11 7.12 -15.93
N GLY A 167 -15.61 5.95 -16.31
CA GLY A 167 -15.99 5.63 -17.69
C GLY A 167 -17.26 6.33 -18.20
N GLN A 168 -17.96 7.10 -17.37
CA GLN A 168 -19.11 7.92 -17.80
C GLN A 168 -18.69 9.31 -18.35
N GLY A 169 -17.40 9.64 -18.36
CA GLY A 169 -16.89 10.98 -18.70
C GLY A 169 -15.75 11.02 -19.72
N GLY A 170 -16.00 10.61 -20.98
CA GLY A 170 -15.22 11.05 -22.14
C GLY A 170 -14.16 10.07 -22.69
N ASP A 171 -13.98 10.12 -24.00
CA ASP A 171 -13.20 9.24 -24.88
C ASP A 171 -11.66 9.32 -24.75
N ASP A 172 -11.09 9.72 -23.61
CA ASP A 172 -9.65 9.94 -23.48
C ASP A 172 -8.93 8.82 -22.70
N ASP A 173 -7.79 8.40 -23.24
CA ASP A 173 -6.85 7.32 -22.86
C ASP A 173 -6.37 7.29 -21.39
N ASP A 174 -6.86 8.18 -20.53
CA ASP A 174 -6.47 8.33 -19.12
C ASP A 174 -7.45 7.58 -18.20
N ASN A 175 -7.61 6.28 -18.40
CA ASN A 175 -8.22 5.39 -17.42
C ASN A 175 -7.25 5.24 -16.23
N ASP A 176 -7.06 6.35 -15.52
CA ASP A 176 -6.01 6.59 -14.55
C ASP A 176 -6.28 5.85 -13.24
N LEU A 177 -7.27 4.95 -13.20
CA LEU A 177 -7.41 3.89 -12.21
C LEU A 177 -6.67 2.64 -12.69
N ALA A 178 -5.39 2.79 -13.00
CA ALA A 178 -4.49 1.69 -13.34
C ALA A 178 -4.46 0.62 -12.23
N GLU A 179 -4.01 -0.58 -12.61
CA GLU A 179 -3.87 -1.73 -11.71
C GLU A 179 -3.08 -1.36 -10.44
N GLY A 180 -3.73 -1.47 -9.28
CA GLY A 180 -3.10 -1.27 -7.97
C GLY A 180 -3.28 0.12 -7.34
N LYS A 181 -4.09 1.01 -7.93
CA LYS A 181 -4.54 2.26 -7.30
C LYS A 181 -5.70 2.03 -6.32
N VAL A 182 -5.82 2.86 -5.28
CA VAL A 182 -6.88 2.72 -4.26
C VAL A 182 -7.92 3.81 -4.46
N PRO A 183 -9.12 3.50 -4.99
CA PRO A 183 -10.14 4.50 -5.25
C PRO A 183 -10.76 5.02 -3.96
N LEU A 184 -11.08 6.31 -3.97
CA LEU A 184 -11.84 7.01 -2.94
C LEU A 184 -13.02 7.74 -3.60
N PHE A 185 -14.20 7.60 -3.03
CA PHE A 185 -15.45 8.15 -3.53
C PHE A 185 -15.87 9.37 -2.70
N TYR A 186 -16.36 10.41 -3.36
CA TYR A 186 -16.91 11.59 -2.70
C TYR A 186 -18.01 12.27 -3.54
N TYR A 187 -18.74 13.17 -2.90
CA TYR A 187 -19.60 14.14 -3.55
C TYR A 187 -18.99 15.52 -3.32
N GLU A 188 -18.95 16.35 -4.35
CA GLU A 188 -18.56 17.75 -4.21
C GLU A 188 -19.48 18.46 -3.20
N ASP A 189 -18.90 19.32 -2.36
CA ASP A 189 -19.57 20.05 -1.28
C ASP A 189 -20.28 19.20 -0.20
N PHE A 190 -20.16 17.87 -0.24
CA PHE A 190 -20.72 17.03 0.82
C PHE A 190 -19.84 17.07 2.06
N GLN A 191 -20.42 17.54 3.17
CA GLN A 191 -19.75 17.60 4.47
C GLN A 191 -20.42 16.65 5.47
N ASP A 192 -19.61 16.10 6.39
CA ASP A 192 -20.11 15.36 7.54
C ASP A 192 -20.73 16.31 8.59
N SER A 193 -21.21 15.74 9.70
CA SER A 193 -21.82 16.53 10.78
C SER A 193 -20.85 17.51 11.47
N ASN A 194 -19.55 17.41 11.21
CA ASN A 194 -18.51 18.26 11.76
C ASN A 194 -18.00 19.28 10.72
N GLY A 195 -18.64 19.39 9.55
CA GLY A 195 -18.21 20.28 8.48
C GLY A 195 -16.97 19.77 7.71
N LYS A 196 -16.60 18.49 7.87
CA LYS A 196 -15.44 17.89 7.21
C LYS A 196 -15.83 17.20 5.91
N SER A 197 -14.93 17.17 4.94
CA SER A 197 -15.17 16.59 3.61
C SER A 197 -14.77 15.10 3.59
N PRO A 198 -15.72 14.15 3.57
CA PRO A 198 -15.41 12.74 3.72
C PRO A 198 -15.09 12.05 2.39
N LEU A 199 -13.97 11.31 2.38
CA LEU A 199 -13.58 10.41 1.30
C LEU A 199 -13.84 8.96 1.73
N PHE A 200 -14.66 8.25 0.96
CA PHE A 200 -15.05 6.87 1.29
C PHE A 200 -14.30 5.86 0.46
N PHE A 201 -13.87 4.75 1.07
CA PHE A 201 -13.34 3.60 0.32
C PHE A 201 -14.43 2.81 -0.44
N ARG A 202 -15.72 3.01 -0.08
CA ARG A 202 -16.87 2.27 -0.63
C ARG A 202 -17.91 3.23 -1.18
N LYS A 203 -18.23 3.11 -2.47
CA LYS A 203 -19.31 3.88 -3.14
C LYS A 203 -20.64 3.79 -2.37
N ARG A 204 -21.06 2.58 -2.01
CA ARG A 204 -22.33 2.34 -1.31
C ARG A 204 -22.40 3.05 0.05
N GLU A 205 -21.27 3.17 0.75
CA GLU A 205 -21.25 3.83 2.07
C GLU A 205 -21.37 5.36 1.94
N LEU A 206 -20.77 5.95 0.91
CA LEU A 206 -20.97 7.36 0.56
C LEU A 206 -22.44 7.64 0.23
N GLU A 207 -23.04 6.84 -0.66
CA GLU A 207 -24.44 7.01 -1.06
C GLU A 207 -25.39 6.96 0.14
N GLN A 208 -25.15 6.01 1.05
CA GLN A 208 -25.92 5.89 2.31
C GLN A 208 -25.70 7.07 3.25
N ALA A 209 -24.47 7.57 3.37
CA ALA A 209 -24.17 8.72 4.21
C ALA A 209 -24.88 9.98 3.67
N TRP A 210 -24.85 10.18 2.36
CA TRP A 210 -25.56 11.28 1.70
C TRP A 210 -27.08 11.16 1.86
N ASP A 211 -27.66 9.98 1.62
CA ASP A 211 -29.11 9.77 1.78
C ASP A 211 -29.61 10.01 3.20
N LYS A 212 -28.76 9.67 4.20
CA LYS A 212 -29.05 9.91 5.61
C LYS A 212 -29.01 11.40 5.96
N ALA A 213 -28.04 12.13 5.41
CA ALA A 213 -27.92 13.57 5.60
C ALA A 213 -28.99 14.36 4.83
N ASN A 214 -29.46 13.83 3.69
CA ASN A 214 -30.39 14.48 2.77
C ASN A 214 -31.66 13.61 2.53
N PRO A 215 -32.55 13.49 3.54
CA PRO A 215 -33.76 12.70 3.43
C PRO A 215 -34.66 13.19 2.29
N PRO A 216 -35.45 12.31 1.64
CA PRO A 216 -36.26 12.64 0.46
C PRO A 216 -37.15 13.88 0.58
N LYS A 217 -37.67 14.17 1.79
CA LYS A 217 -38.51 15.35 2.07
C LYS A 217 -37.76 16.68 1.91
N GLN A 218 -36.44 16.68 2.12
CA GLN A 218 -35.58 17.86 1.95
C GLN A 218 -35.06 17.97 0.50
N ARG A 219 -34.93 16.85 -0.22
CA ARG A 219 -34.48 16.85 -1.64
C ARG A 219 -35.40 17.63 -2.56
N GLN A 220 -36.71 17.60 -2.31
CA GLN A 220 -37.70 18.32 -3.13
C GLN A 220 -37.52 19.85 -3.06
N LEU A 221 -36.80 20.37 -2.06
CA LEU A 221 -36.65 21.80 -1.83
C LEU A 221 -35.25 22.34 -2.15
N GLN A 222 -34.18 21.54 -2.13
CA GLN A 222 -32.83 22.13 -2.10
C GLN A 222 -31.73 21.51 -2.98
N GLN A 223 -31.74 20.24 -3.41
CA GLN A 223 -30.76 19.74 -4.40
C GLN A 223 -31.02 18.28 -4.80
N GLU A 224 -30.82 17.98 -6.09
CA GLU A 224 -30.64 16.62 -6.57
C GLU A 224 -29.32 16.03 -6.02
N ARG A 225 -29.15 14.71 -6.11
CA ARG A 225 -27.90 14.07 -5.67
C ARG A 225 -26.74 14.60 -6.52
N PRO A 226 -25.65 15.13 -5.91
CA PRO A 226 -24.50 15.60 -6.67
C PRO A 226 -23.88 14.48 -7.53
N PRO A 227 -23.15 14.85 -8.60
CA PRO A 227 -22.36 13.89 -9.37
C PRO A 227 -21.39 13.12 -8.46
N LEU A 228 -21.37 11.81 -8.59
CA LEU A 228 -20.43 10.96 -7.86
C LEU A 228 -19.04 11.14 -8.46
N MET A 229 -18.07 11.47 -7.61
CA MET A 229 -16.68 11.69 -8.01
C MET A 229 -15.77 10.60 -7.44
N VAL A 230 -14.65 10.36 -8.14
CA VAL A 230 -13.62 9.41 -7.73
C VAL A 230 -12.27 10.12 -7.70
N THR A 231 -11.49 9.86 -6.65
CA THR A 231 -10.07 10.21 -6.55
C THR A 231 -9.26 8.98 -6.12
N GLU A 232 -7.95 9.13 -5.95
CA GLU A 232 -7.02 8.05 -5.62
C GLU A 232 -6.25 8.35 -4.34
N LEU A 233 -6.11 7.37 -3.46
CA LEU A 233 -5.50 7.53 -2.13
C LEU A 233 -4.11 8.17 -2.18
N PHE A 234 -3.19 7.66 -3.00
CA PHE A 234 -1.82 8.19 -3.06
C PHE A 234 -1.76 9.57 -3.74
N SER A 235 -2.64 9.87 -4.69
CA SER A 235 -2.83 11.23 -5.21
C SER A 235 -3.25 12.19 -4.10
N VAL A 236 -4.25 11.84 -3.29
CA VAL A 236 -4.68 12.66 -2.14
C VAL A 236 -3.55 12.86 -1.14
N LEU A 237 -2.79 11.81 -0.84
CA LEU A 237 -1.64 11.92 0.07
C LEU A 237 -0.51 12.79 -0.50
N GLY A 238 -0.30 12.75 -1.82
CA GLY A 238 0.63 13.63 -2.52
C GLY A 238 0.22 15.10 -2.37
N GLU A 239 -1.06 15.41 -2.57
CA GLU A 239 -1.60 16.76 -2.41
C GLU A 239 -1.52 17.25 -0.96
N LEU A 240 -1.81 16.41 0.03
CA LEU A 240 -1.68 16.77 1.46
C LEU A 240 -0.22 17.05 1.87
N GLY A 241 0.74 16.37 1.22
CA GLY A 241 2.16 16.55 1.48
C GLY A 241 2.82 17.71 0.73
N ARG A 242 2.12 18.33 -0.23
CA ARG A 242 2.67 19.43 -1.04
C ARG A 242 2.84 20.71 -0.20
N PRO A 243 3.75 21.63 -0.56
CA PRO A 243 3.82 22.96 0.04
C PRO A 243 2.54 23.77 -0.20
N THR A 244 2.16 24.67 0.72
CA THR A 244 1.04 25.60 0.48
C THR A 244 1.25 26.40 -0.81
N THR A 245 0.20 26.49 -1.63
CA THR A 245 0.24 27.17 -2.92
C THR A 245 -0.11 28.66 -2.80
N GLY A 246 -0.54 29.10 -1.61
CA GLY A 246 -1.11 30.42 -1.38
C GLY A 246 -2.59 30.54 -1.76
N ASN A 247 -3.19 29.49 -2.34
CA ASN A 247 -4.62 29.39 -2.56
C ASN A 247 -5.33 28.94 -1.27
N ILE A 248 -5.69 29.90 -0.42
CA ILE A 248 -6.26 29.65 0.91
C ILE A 248 -7.46 28.70 0.87
N LYS A 249 -8.34 28.86 -0.13
CA LYS A 249 -9.58 28.08 -0.22
C LYS A 249 -9.29 26.60 -0.49
N GLU A 250 -8.47 26.31 -1.49
CA GLU A 250 -8.08 24.95 -1.87
C GLU A 250 -7.30 24.25 -0.75
N ASP A 251 -6.38 24.99 -0.12
CA ASP A 251 -5.57 24.49 0.99
C ASP A 251 -6.44 24.19 2.24
N GLU A 252 -7.49 24.97 2.48
CA GLU A 252 -8.46 24.74 3.57
C GLU A 252 -9.36 23.52 3.28
N GLU A 253 -9.81 23.34 2.04
CA GLU A 253 -10.59 22.16 1.61
C GLU A 253 -9.82 20.86 1.85
N LEU A 254 -8.54 20.83 1.45
CA LEU A 254 -7.65 19.67 1.65
C LEU A 254 -7.42 19.38 3.15
N ARG A 255 -7.28 20.41 3.99
CA ARG A 255 -7.11 20.25 5.46
C ARG A 255 -8.35 19.70 6.16
N ASN A 256 -9.53 19.91 5.58
CA ASN A 256 -10.80 19.44 6.12
C ASN A 256 -11.17 18.03 5.65
N LEU A 257 -10.31 17.37 4.86
CA LEU A 257 -10.53 16.00 4.42
C LEU A 257 -10.51 15.01 5.59
N ILE A 258 -11.42 14.03 5.54
CA ILE A 258 -11.38 12.83 6.39
C ILE A 258 -11.51 11.58 5.56
N LEU A 259 -10.81 10.52 5.95
CA LEU A 259 -11.01 9.19 5.39
C LEU A 259 -12.10 8.47 6.19
N GLN A 260 -13.08 7.91 5.49
CA GLN A 260 -14.15 7.12 6.08
C GLN A 260 -13.85 5.63 5.87
N PRO A 261 -13.36 4.90 6.89
CA PRO A 261 -13.02 3.50 6.74
C PRO A 261 -14.28 2.66 6.48
N PRO A 262 -14.19 1.59 5.67
CA PRO A 262 -15.34 0.69 5.50
C PRO A 262 -15.83 0.17 6.86
N LYS A 263 -17.14 0.28 7.11
CA LYS A 263 -17.72 -0.07 8.43
C LYS A 263 -17.46 -1.53 8.78
N GLU A 264 -17.55 -2.41 7.79
CA GLU A 264 -17.24 -3.84 7.96
C GLU A 264 -15.77 -4.05 8.35
N SER A 265 -14.84 -3.32 7.72
CA SER A 265 -13.41 -3.41 8.04
C SER A 265 -13.13 -3.03 9.49
N GLN A 266 -13.80 -2.01 10.05
CA GLN A 266 -13.60 -1.66 11.46
C GLN A 266 -14.04 -2.78 12.41
N ALA A 267 -15.18 -3.41 12.17
CA ALA A 267 -15.66 -4.53 12.98
C ALA A 267 -14.72 -5.73 12.87
N LYS A 268 -14.26 -6.04 11.66
CA LYS A 268 -13.34 -7.16 11.39
C LYS A 268 -11.93 -6.93 11.94
N ALA A 269 -11.44 -5.69 11.97
CA ALA A 269 -10.17 -5.36 12.59
C ALA A 269 -10.17 -5.71 14.09
N LYS A 270 -11.23 -5.35 14.82
CA LYS A 270 -11.40 -5.73 16.23
C LYS A 270 -11.44 -7.26 16.42
N GLU A 271 -12.11 -7.97 15.51
CA GLU A 271 -12.14 -9.43 15.51
C GLU A 271 -10.74 -10.04 15.28
N CYS A 272 -9.98 -9.50 14.32
CA CYS A 272 -8.62 -9.94 14.03
C CYS A 272 -7.67 -9.74 15.22
N LEU A 273 -7.73 -8.57 15.88
CA LEU A 273 -6.95 -8.29 17.09
C LEU A 273 -7.28 -9.30 18.20
N LYS A 274 -8.57 -9.57 18.44
CA LYS A 274 -8.99 -10.57 19.43
C LYS A 274 -8.52 -11.98 19.09
N LYS A 275 -8.59 -12.38 17.81
CA LYS A 275 -8.18 -13.71 17.34
C LYS A 275 -6.65 -13.88 17.34
N GLY A 276 -5.89 -12.80 17.14
CA GLY A 276 -4.44 -12.82 17.16
C GLY A 276 -3.84 -13.05 18.55
N GLY A 277 -4.57 -12.72 19.61
CA GLY A 277 -4.06 -12.81 20.99
C GLY A 277 -2.83 -11.93 21.16
N ASP A 278 -1.78 -12.49 21.73
CA ASP A 278 -0.50 -11.80 21.96
C ASP A 278 0.45 -11.86 20.75
N ALA A 279 0.08 -12.58 19.68
CA ALA A 279 0.91 -12.66 18.49
C ALA A 279 0.94 -11.30 17.78
N PRO A 280 2.10 -10.84 17.29
CA PRO A 280 2.21 -9.55 16.63
C PRO A 280 1.33 -9.52 15.39
N ALA A 281 0.78 -8.35 15.10
CA ALA A 281 -0.06 -8.19 13.93
C ALA A 281 0.72 -8.36 12.62
N PHE A 282 1.97 -7.91 12.60
CA PHE A 282 2.86 -7.94 11.45
C PHE A 282 4.31 -7.80 11.93
N VAL A 283 5.19 -8.73 11.55
CA VAL A 283 6.61 -8.71 11.92
C VAL A 283 7.44 -8.13 10.78
N ILE A 284 8.03 -6.95 11.01
CA ILE A 284 8.94 -6.32 10.06
C ILE A 284 10.28 -7.07 10.03
N GLY A 285 10.84 -7.24 8.83
CA GLY A 285 12.15 -7.86 8.63
C GLY A 285 12.11 -9.38 8.43
N GLN A 286 10.98 -10.02 8.71
CA GLN A 286 10.74 -11.44 8.37
C GLN A 286 9.72 -11.54 7.24
N ARG A 287 9.78 -12.62 6.47
CA ARG A 287 8.84 -12.88 5.37
C ARG A 287 8.78 -14.36 5.01
N ILE A 288 7.61 -14.81 4.59
CA ILE A 288 7.40 -16.10 3.94
C ILE A 288 7.19 -15.82 2.46
N ILE A 289 8.09 -16.31 1.61
CA ILE A 289 8.00 -16.12 0.15
C ILE A 289 7.17 -17.27 -0.43
N VAL A 290 6.18 -16.92 -1.24
CA VAL A 290 5.32 -17.86 -1.96
C VAL A 290 5.29 -17.51 -3.45
N LEU A 291 5.16 -18.55 -4.28
CA LEU A 291 5.04 -18.46 -5.73
C LEU A 291 3.56 -18.53 -6.14
#